data_AF-A0A6P0X672-F1
#
_entry.id   AF-A0A6P0X672-F1
#
_cell.length_a   1.000
_cell.length_b   1.000
_cell.length_c   1.000
_cell.angle_alpha   90.00
_cell.angle_beta   90.00
_cell.angle_gamma   90.00
#
_symmetry.space_group_name_H-M   'P 1'
#
loop_
_entity.id
_entity.type
_entity.pdbx_description
1 polymer ?
#
loop_
_entity_poly.entity_id
_entity_poly.type
_entity_poly.pdbx_seq_one_letter_code
_entity_poly.pdbx_strand_id
1 'polypeptide(L)'
;LNSALATDERSYYHRYPIVETAKQQRYLANTQSYSSWIQLVIKMESRTELLLSFHGLGREYLGLLVCSACAYRQDTNGESEGSINDMINDIQPLSESPFNFSYADELSSLEERFSNWLEEAIINGLEYWRQSL
;
A
#
# COMPACT_ATOMS: atom_id res chain seq x y z
N LEU A 1 14.18 2.59 -1.84
CA LEU A 1 12.94 2.17 -2.53
C LEU A 1 13.02 0.66 -2.72
N ASN A 2 12.00 -0.08 -2.32
CA ASN A 2 11.87 -1.53 -2.53
C ASN A 2 10.63 -1.80 -3.40
N SER A 3 10.61 -2.91 -4.14
CA SER A 3 9.43 -3.34 -4.88
C SER A 3 9.43 -4.85 -5.08
N ALA A 4 8.24 -5.39 -5.34
CA ALA A 4 8.07 -6.77 -5.79
C ALA A 4 6.94 -6.83 -6.83
N LEU A 5 7.18 -7.60 -7.90
CA LEU A 5 6.16 -7.94 -8.89
C LEU A 5 5.33 -9.13 -8.41
N ALA A 6 4.19 -9.38 -9.04
CA ALA A 6 3.32 -10.51 -8.68
C ALA A 6 3.96 -11.90 -8.85
N THR A 7 5.03 -11.99 -9.66
CA THR A 7 5.81 -13.22 -9.84
C THR A 7 6.93 -13.39 -8.82
N ASP A 8 7.18 -12.39 -7.97
CA ASP A 8 8.21 -12.42 -6.94
C ASP A 8 7.67 -13.09 -5.67
N GLU A 9 8.48 -13.92 -5.03
CA GLU A 9 8.13 -14.53 -3.74
C GLU A 9 7.81 -13.45 -2.70
N ARG A 10 8.43 -12.27 -2.76
CA ARG A 10 8.21 -11.18 -1.80
C ARG A 10 6.86 -10.47 -1.98
N SER A 11 6.08 -10.80 -3.00
CA SER A 11 4.76 -10.20 -3.24
C SER A 11 3.81 -10.33 -2.03
N TYR A 12 3.95 -11.38 -1.21
CA TYR A 12 3.11 -11.59 -0.03
C TYR A 12 3.53 -10.79 1.22
N TYR A 13 4.69 -10.15 1.23
CA TYR A 13 5.30 -9.57 2.45
C TYR A 13 4.44 -8.50 3.10
N HIS A 14 3.69 -7.74 2.31
CA HIS A 14 2.88 -6.61 2.79
C HIS A 14 1.39 -6.95 2.90
N ARG A 15 1.02 -8.24 2.96
CA ARG A 15 -0.39 -8.66 2.99
C ARG A 15 -1.18 -8.02 4.13
N TYR A 16 -0.59 -7.94 5.33
CA TYR A 16 -1.25 -7.34 6.50
C TYR A 16 -1.60 -5.86 6.30
N PRO A 17 -0.64 -4.94 6.01
CA PRO A 17 -0.98 -3.54 5.81
C PRO A 17 -1.89 -3.28 4.61
N ILE A 18 -1.79 -4.10 3.54
CA ILE A 18 -2.72 -4.03 2.40
C ILE A 18 -4.15 -4.32 2.84
N VAL A 19 -4.35 -5.41 3.60
CA VAL A 19 -5.69 -5.82 4.04
C VAL A 19 -6.28 -4.84 5.06
N GLU A 20 -5.48 -4.32 5.99
CA GLU A 20 -5.96 -3.32 6.94
C GLU A 20 -6.35 -2.01 6.26
N THR A 21 -5.56 -1.56 5.28
CA THR A 21 -5.89 -0.38 4.45
C THR A 21 -7.21 -0.58 3.71
N ALA A 22 -7.39 -1.76 3.10
CA ALA A 22 -8.62 -2.09 2.38
C ALA A 22 -9.86 -2.08 3.27
N LYS A 23 -9.74 -2.60 4.50
CA LYS A 23 -10.82 -2.54 5.50
C LYS A 23 -11.20 -1.11 5.84
N GLN A 24 -10.23 -0.23 6.06
CA GLN A 24 -10.46 1.18 6.35
C GLN A 24 -11.15 1.91 5.18
N GLN A 25 -10.77 1.56 3.94
CA GLN A 25 -11.39 2.06 2.70
C GLN A 25 -12.63 1.25 2.27
N ARG A 26 -13.13 0.35 3.12
CA ARG A 26 -14.39 -0.41 2.97
C ARG A 26 -14.46 -1.30 1.72
N TYR A 27 -13.34 -1.90 1.32
CA TYR A 27 -13.31 -2.92 0.26
C TYR A 27 -12.54 -4.18 0.69
N LEU A 28 -12.55 -5.20 -0.16
CA LEU A 28 -11.79 -6.44 0.06
C LEU A 28 -10.62 -6.49 -0.93
N ALA A 29 -9.40 -6.65 -0.40
CA ALA A 29 -8.21 -6.83 -1.21
C ALA A 29 -8.02 -8.31 -1.61
N ASN A 30 -8.08 -8.59 -2.90
CA ASN A 30 -7.68 -9.89 -3.46
C ASN A 30 -6.20 -9.84 -3.85
N THR A 31 -5.35 -10.23 -2.90
CA THR A 31 -3.89 -10.38 -3.11
C THR A 31 -3.49 -11.77 -3.61
N GLN A 32 -4.43 -12.70 -3.80
CA GLN A 32 -4.15 -14.05 -4.28
C GLN A 32 -4.06 -14.12 -5.81
N SER A 33 -4.96 -13.43 -6.51
CA SER A 33 -4.97 -13.43 -7.98
C SER A 33 -3.83 -12.62 -8.58
N TYR A 34 -3.54 -11.47 -7.99
CA TYR A 34 -2.47 -10.56 -8.40
C TYR A 34 -2.09 -9.69 -7.21
N SER A 35 -0.80 -9.52 -6.96
CA SER A 35 -0.30 -8.56 -5.98
C SER A 35 1.08 -8.07 -6.35
N SER A 36 1.24 -6.77 -6.53
CA SER A 36 2.55 -6.13 -6.65
C SER A 36 2.59 -4.90 -5.75
N TRP A 37 3.80 -4.47 -5.40
CA TRP A 37 3.95 -3.34 -4.49
C TRP A 37 5.25 -2.59 -4.70
N ILE A 38 5.23 -1.33 -4.27
CA ILE A 38 6.37 -0.42 -4.21
C ILE A 38 6.36 0.22 -2.82
N GLN A 39 7.53 0.29 -2.20
CA GLN A 39 7.70 0.78 -0.84
C GLN A 39 8.83 1.81 -0.77
N LEU A 40 8.54 2.94 -0.12
CA LEU A 40 9.53 3.89 0.35
C LEU A 40 9.73 3.71 1.86
N VAL A 41 10.96 3.38 2.24
CA VAL A 41 11.38 3.25 3.64
C VAL A 41 12.12 4.53 4.03
N ILE A 42 11.65 5.24 5.05
CA ILE A 42 12.34 6.39 5.65
C ILE A 42 12.89 5.95 7.01
N LYS A 43 14.22 6.03 7.18
CA LYS A 43 14.91 5.62 8.40
C LYS A 43 15.59 6.83 9.04
N MET A 44 15.07 7.27 10.17
CA MET A 44 15.69 8.27 11.03
C MET A 44 15.71 7.76 12.47
N GLU A 45 15.10 8.47 13.41
CA GLU A 45 14.90 7.99 14.79
C GLU A 45 13.84 6.87 14.85
N SER A 46 12.85 6.93 13.96
CA SER A 46 11.84 5.88 13.74
C SER A 46 11.87 5.38 12.29
N ARG A 47 11.32 4.18 12.06
CA ARG A 47 11.15 3.59 10.71
C ARG A 47 9.73 3.82 10.24
N THR A 48 9.58 4.67 9.23
CA THR A 48 8.30 4.94 8.55
C THR A 48 8.31 4.31 7.17
N GLU A 49 7.21 3.65 6.84
CA GLU A 49 7.01 2.97 5.57
C GLU A 49 5.86 3.65 4.83
N LEU A 50 6.09 4.02 3.56
CA LEU A 50 5.02 4.38 2.61
C LEU A 50 4.90 3.26 1.59
N LEU A 51 3.73 2.65 1.51
CA LEU A 51 3.46 1.48 0.68
C LEU A 51 2.39 1.81 -0.36
N LEU A 52 2.73 1.59 -1.62
CA LEU A 52 1.79 1.51 -2.74
C LEU A 52 1.62 0.04 -3.11
N SER A 53 0.38 -0.43 -3.22
CA SER A 53 0.09 -1.82 -3.58
C SER A 53 -0.96 -1.91 -4.66
N PHE A 54 -0.66 -2.70 -5.69
CA PHE A 54 -1.60 -3.10 -6.72
C PHE A 54 -2.12 -4.51 -6.43
N HIS A 55 -3.44 -4.70 -6.47
CA HIS A 55 -4.08 -6.00 -6.21
C HIS A 55 -5.49 -6.05 -6.79
N GLY A 56 -6.10 -7.24 -6.79
CA GLY A 56 -7.49 -7.42 -7.24
C GLY A 56 -8.51 -6.81 -6.29
N LEU A 57 -9.62 -6.33 -6.85
CA LEU A 57 -10.77 -5.85 -6.09
C LEU A 57 -11.76 -6.97 -5.76
N GLY A 58 -12.20 -7.06 -4.51
CA GLY A 58 -13.27 -7.97 -4.08
C GLY A 58 -12.77 -9.35 -3.65
N ARG A 59 -13.68 -10.33 -3.60
CA ARG A 59 -13.33 -11.73 -3.28
C ARG A 59 -12.87 -12.51 -4.50
N GLU A 60 -13.47 -12.23 -5.64
CA GLU A 60 -13.22 -12.90 -6.91
C GLU A 60 -12.59 -11.92 -7.88
N TYR A 61 -11.72 -12.42 -8.76
CA TYR A 61 -11.11 -11.58 -9.78
C TYR A 61 -12.06 -11.39 -10.96
N LEU A 62 -12.64 -10.19 -11.05
CA LEU A 62 -13.57 -9.80 -12.12
C LEU A 62 -12.92 -8.85 -13.15
N GLY A 63 -11.58 -8.85 -13.26
CA GLY A 63 -10.84 -7.96 -14.15
C GLY A 63 -10.66 -6.53 -13.64
N LEU A 64 -11.04 -6.26 -12.39
CA LEU A 64 -10.83 -4.99 -11.70
C LEU A 64 -9.61 -5.07 -10.79
N LEU A 65 -8.71 -4.11 -10.95
CA LEU A 65 -7.53 -3.90 -10.11
C LEU A 65 -7.66 -2.59 -9.36
N VAL A 66 -6.96 -2.52 -8.24
CA VAL A 66 -6.82 -1.30 -7.46
C VAL A 66 -5.36 -1.04 -7.15
N CYS A 67 -5.00 0.23 -7.02
CA CYS A 67 -3.83 0.67 -6.29
C CYS A 67 -4.29 1.32 -4.98
N SER A 68 -3.81 0.82 -3.84
CA SER A 68 -4.00 1.46 -2.54
C SER A 68 -2.68 2.00 -2.03
N ALA A 69 -2.72 3.09 -1.27
CA ALA A 69 -1.57 3.65 -0.59
C ALA A 69 -1.80 3.73 0.92
N CYS A 70 -0.79 3.34 1.71
CA CYS A 70 -0.82 3.51 3.16
C CYS A 70 0.56 3.89 3.71
N ALA A 71 0.58 4.59 4.83
CA ALA A 71 1.74 4.77 5.66
C ALA A 71 1.61 3.97 6.97
N TYR A 72 2.72 3.52 7.53
CA TYR A 72 2.75 2.92 8.85
C TYR A 72 4.14 3.03 9.48
N ARG A 73 4.20 2.85 10.79
CA ARG A 73 5.45 2.76 11.54
C ARG A 73 5.80 1.31 11.80
N GLN A 74 7.09 1.03 11.85
CA GLN A 74 7.59 -0.25 12.30
C GLN A 74 8.52 -0.06 13.51
N ASP A 75 8.11 -0.59 14.66
CA ASP A 75 8.93 -0.52 15.88
C ASP A 75 10.11 -1.47 15.73
N THR A 76 11.32 -0.92 15.56
CA THR A 76 12.54 -1.72 15.43
C THR A 76 13.27 -1.95 16.75
N ASN A 77 12.66 -1.59 17.88
CA ASN A 77 13.24 -1.72 19.22
C ASN A 77 13.22 -3.18 19.67
N GLY A 78 14.12 -3.99 19.11
CA GLY A 78 14.87 -5.13 19.66
C GLY A 78 14.20 -6.28 20.45
N GLU A 79 12.99 -6.15 20.98
CA GLU A 79 12.45 -7.04 22.03
C GLU A 79 11.05 -7.57 21.73
N SER A 80 10.59 -7.46 20.48
CA SER A 80 9.34 -8.11 20.06
C SER A 80 9.60 -9.58 19.74
N GLU A 81 9.23 -10.50 20.64
CA GLU A 81 9.07 -11.93 20.32
C GLU A 81 7.89 -12.23 19.37
N GLY A 82 7.18 -11.19 18.91
CA GLY A 82 6.03 -11.26 18.01
C GLY A 82 6.38 -11.37 16.52
N SER A 83 5.35 -11.58 15.70
CA SER A 83 5.44 -11.58 14.23
C SER A 83 5.81 -10.19 13.70
N ILE A 84 6.34 -10.11 12.48
CA ILE A 84 6.59 -8.83 11.79
C ILE A 84 5.35 -7.93 11.73
N ASN A 85 4.16 -8.52 11.73
CA ASN A 85 2.89 -7.81 11.74
C ASN A 85 2.60 -7.12 13.08
N ASP A 86 3.08 -7.68 14.19
CA ASP A 86 2.87 -7.12 15.54
C ASP A 86 3.73 -5.87 15.76
N MET A 87 4.78 -5.71 14.94
CA MET A 87 5.65 -4.53 14.94
C MET A 87 5.10 -3.39 14.06
N ILE A 88 4.04 -3.62 13.28
CA ILE A 88 3.42 -2.63 12.39
C ILE A 88 2.35 -1.86 13.18
N ASN A 89 2.58 -0.56 13.33
CA ASN A 89 1.70 0.33 14.07
C ASN A 89 1.14 1.43 13.17
N ASP A 90 -0.04 1.93 13.55
CA ASP A 90 -0.60 3.18 13.02
C ASP A 90 -0.73 3.19 11.48
N ILE A 91 -1.35 2.13 10.94
CA ILE A 91 -1.59 2.02 9.49
C ILE A 91 -2.62 3.06 9.08
N GLN A 92 -2.19 4.04 8.29
CA GLN A 92 -3.03 5.12 7.80
C GLN A 92 -3.11 5.09 6.27
N PRO A 93 -4.32 4.98 5.68
CA PRO A 93 -4.53 5.19 4.25
C PRO A 93 -4.05 6.58 3.83
N LEU A 94 -3.40 6.67 2.67
CA LEU A 94 -2.87 7.92 2.11
C LEU A 94 -3.79 8.54 1.07
N SER A 95 -4.98 7.98 0.89
CA SER A 95 -6.02 8.48 0.00
C SER A 95 -7.39 8.18 0.59
N GLU A 96 -8.40 8.99 0.25
CA GLU A 96 -9.79 8.71 0.67
C GLU A 96 -10.34 7.42 0.06
N SER A 97 -9.93 7.13 -1.18
CA SER A 97 -10.31 5.92 -1.91
C SER A 97 -9.11 5.35 -2.67
N PRO A 98 -9.09 4.03 -2.91
CA PRO A 98 -8.06 3.44 -3.75
C PRO A 98 -8.25 3.87 -5.21
N PHE A 99 -7.17 3.88 -5.97
CA PHE A 99 -7.24 4.11 -7.41
C PHE A 99 -7.73 2.84 -8.10
N ASN A 100 -8.88 2.91 -8.78
CA ASN A 100 -9.50 1.76 -9.45
C ASN A 100 -9.23 1.80 -10.95
N PHE A 101 -8.91 0.65 -11.53
CA PHE A 101 -8.67 0.52 -12.96
C PHE A 101 -8.94 -0.89 -13.49
N SER A 102 -9.12 -1.00 -14.79
CA SER A 102 -9.46 -2.22 -15.50
C SER A 102 -8.69 -2.31 -16.82
N TYR A 103 -8.76 -3.47 -17.47
CA TYR A 103 -8.19 -3.66 -18.81
C TYR A 103 -8.93 -2.87 -19.90
N ALA A 104 -10.10 -2.31 -19.60
CA ALA A 104 -10.90 -1.53 -20.54
C ALA A 104 -10.57 -0.03 -20.49
N ASP A 105 -9.78 0.42 -19.51
CA ASP A 105 -9.33 1.80 -19.43
C ASP A 105 -8.32 2.11 -20.53
N GLU A 106 -8.44 3.29 -21.13
CA GLU A 106 -7.45 3.79 -22.09
C GLU A 106 -6.20 4.25 -21.33
N LEU A 107 -5.02 3.83 -21.81
CA LEU A 107 -3.77 3.95 -21.08
C LEU A 107 -3.38 5.40 -20.79
N SER A 108 -3.49 6.31 -21.77
CA SER A 108 -3.06 7.70 -21.59
C SER A 108 -3.92 8.43 -20.55
N SER A 109 -5.24 8.22 -20.58
CA SER A 109 -6.16 8.75 -19.57
C SER A 109 -5.91 8.13 -18.19
N LEU A 110 -5.57 6.84 -18.15
CA LEU A 110 -5.26 6.13 -16.92
C LEU A 110 -4.00 6.69 -16.26
N GLU A 111 -2.93 6.93 -17.03
CA GLU A 111 -1.68 7.49 -16.55
C GLU A 111 -1.86 8.90 -15.97
N GLU A 112 -2.63 9.76 -16.63
CA GLU A 112 -2.94 11.11 -16.14
C GLU A 112 -3.67 11.07 -14.79
N ARG A 113 -4.74 10.26 -14.71
CA ARG A 113 -5.53 10.09 -13.46
C ARG A 113 -4.68 9.49 -12.35
N PHE A 114 -3.84 8.50 -12.68
CA PHE A 114 -2.96 7.85 -11.71
C PHE A 114 -1.90 8.81 -11.18
N SER A 115 -1.32 9.65 -12.05
CA SER A 115 -0.33 10.66 -11.64
C SER A 115 -0.89 11.61 -10.60
N ASN A 116 -2.10 12.15 -10.83
CA ASN A 116 -2.74 13.07 -9.90
C ASN A 116 -3.03 12.39 -8.55
N TRP A 117 -3.58 11.17 -8.58
CA TRP A 117 -3.85 10.39 -7.37
C TRP A 117 -2.56 10.05 -6.60
N LEU A 118 -1.49 9.71 -7.32
CA LEU A 118 -0.20 9.36 -6.73
C LEU A 118 0.45 10.57 -6.06
N GLU A 119 0.36 11.75 -6.68
CA GLU A 119 0.87 13.00 -6.10
C GLU A 119 0.21 13.30 -4.75
N GLU A 120 -1.12 13.22 -4.68
CA GLU A 120 -1.87 13.38 -3.43
C GLU A 120 -1.45 12.33 -2.37
N ALA A 121 -1.31 11.07 -2.78
CA ALA A 121 -0.90 9.99 -1.87
C ALA A 121 0.52 10.20 -1.32
N ILE A 122 1.45 10.71 -2.14
CA ILE A 122 2.81 11.02 -1.71
C ILE A 122 2.80 12.20 -0.73
N ILE A 123 2.05 13.27 -1.02
CA ILE A 123 1.92 14.42 -0.12
C ILE A 123 1.41 13.96 1.26
N ASN A 124 0.33 13.19 1.29
CA ASN A 124 -0.23 12.65 2.53
C ASN A 124 0.77 11.76 3.27
N GLY A 125 1.57 10.97 2.55
CA GLY A 125 2.62 10.14 3.13
C GLY A 125 3.77 10.93 3.76
N LEU A 126 4.17 12.02 3.12
CA LEU A 126 5.19 12.93 3.67
C LEU A 126 4.65 13.71 4.87
N GLU A 127 3.37 14.09 4.87
CA GLU A 127 2.72 14.69 6.03
C GLU A 127 2.64 13.73 7.21
N TYR A 128 2.26 12.47 6.96
CA TYR A 128 2.29 11.41 7.98
C TYR A 128 3.68 11.28 8.60
N TRP A 129 4.72 11.22 7.77
CA TRP A 129 6.09 11.18 8.25
C TRP A 129 6.47 12.43 9.04
N ARG A 130 6.10 13.63 8.59
CA ARG A 130 6.39 14.88 9.30
C ARG A 130 5.75 14.95 10.69
N GLN A 131 4.56 14.39 10.87
CA GLN A 131 3.88 14.31 12.18
C GLN A 131 4.55 13.30 13.13
N SER A 132 5.47 12.48 12.63
CA SER A 132 6.23 11.50 13.41
C SER A 132 7.61 11.99 13.86
N LEU A 133 8.03 13.19 13.41
CA LEU A 133 9.20 13.93 13.89
C LEU A 133 8.85 14.70 15.17
#